data_AF-A0A914YIE2-F1
#
_entry.id   AF-A0A914YIE2-F1
#
_cell.length_a   1.000
_cell.length_b   1.000
_cell.length_c   1.000
_cell.angle_alpha   90.00
_cell.angle_beta   90.00
_cell.angle_gamma   90.00
#
_symmetry.space_group_name_H-M   'P 1'
#
loop_
_entity.id
_entity.type
_entity.pdbx_description
1 polymer ?
#
loop_
_entity_poly.entity_id
_entity_poly.type
_entity_poly.pdbx_seq_one_letter_code
_entity_poly.pdbx_strand_id
1 'polypeptide(L)'
;MKEKIERSSKDFMVRSVSRLPKFTAQEKRDLLGSADFLGVNYYRSQTVRPRKPNEYAYLDNYLMNMDAGISTSYFNNWELFDWIWNTPDGLRQDILYGR
;
A
#
# COMPACT_ATOMS: atom_id res chain seq x y z
N MET A 1 -3.15 10.03 -2.42
CA MET A 1 -3.36 9.21 -1.20
C MET A 1 -4.46 9.80 -0.29
N LYS A 2 -4.32 11.04 0.21
CA LYS A 2 -5.29 11.68 1.13
C LYS A 2 -6.75 11.62 0.64
N GLU A 3 -6.99 12.06 -0.59
CA GLU A 3 -8.32 12.07 -1.21
C GLU A 3 -8.90 10.66 -1.39
N LYS A 4 -8.07 9.68 -1.76
CA LYS A 4 -8.52 8.28 -1.93
C LYS A 4 -9.03 7.70 -0.61
N ILE A 5 -8.29 7.92 0.48
CA ILE A 5 -8.68 7.46 1.82
C ILE A 5 -9.92 8.21 2.32
N GLU A 6 -10.02 9.52 2.05
CA GLU A 6 -11.20 10.29 2.44
C GLU A 6 -12.46 9.81 1.72
N ARG A 7 -12.40 9.61 0.40
CA ARG A 7 -13.49 9.03 -0.39
C ARG A 7 -13.87 7.65 0.12
N SER A 8 -12.88 6.76 0.30
CA SER A 8 -13.10 5.41 0.80
C SER A 8 -13.74 5.39 2.21
N SER A 9 -13.35 6.33 3.07
CA SER A 9 -13.93 6.47 4.42
C SER A 9 -15.41 6.84 4.39
N LYS A 10 -15.83 7.68 3.43
CA LYS A 10 -17.24 8.06 3.23
C LYS A 10 -18.03 6.96 2.55
N ASP A 11 -17.51 6.42 1.44
CA ASP A 11 -18.25 5.53 0.53
C ASP A 11 -18.38 4.09 1.06
N PHE A 12 -17.34 3.55 1.70
CA PHE A 12 -17.31 2.14 2.10
C PHE A 12 -17.45 1.90 3.60
N MET A 13 -17.14 2.90 4.43
CA MET A 13 -17.17 2.76 5.89
C MET A 13 -18.16 3.71 6.57
N VAL A 14 -18.88 4.54 5.79
CA VAL A 14 -19.92 5.46 6.28
C VAL A 14 -19.39 6.35 7.43
N ARG A 15 -18.15 6.82 7.33
CA ARG A 15 -17.56 7.72 8.32
C ARG A 15 -17.78 9.18 7.88
N SER A 16 -18.18 10.02 8.84
CA SER A 16 -18.32 11.47 8.63
C SER A 16 -16.97 12.18 8.47
N VAL A 17 -15.87 11.52 8.88
CA VAL A 17 -14.50 12.05 8.85
C VAL A 17 -13.54 11.05 8.21
N SER A 18 -12.49 11.57 7.58
CA SER A 18 -11.42 10.74 7.00
C SER A 18 -10.68 9.94 8.07
N ARG A 19 -10.30 8.70 7.75
CA ARG A 19 -9.45 7.85 8.61
C ARG A 19 -8.00 8.28 8.66
N LEU A 20 -7.54 9.04 7.66
CA LEU A 20 -6.16 9.48 7.61
C LEU A 20 -5.96 10.69 8.54
N PRO A 21 -5.10 10.59 9.58
CA PRO A 21 -4.79 11.72 10.44
C PRO A 21 -4.17 12.88 9.66
N LYS A 22 -4.39 14.11 10.16
CA LYS A 22 -3.80 15.31 9.59
C LYS A 22 -2.67 15.79 10.48
N PHE A 23 -1.49 15.99 9.89
CA PHE A 23 -0.41 16.70 10.57
C PHE A 23 -0.68 18.20 10.64
N THR A 24 -0.42 18.77 11.81
CA THR A 24 -0.25 20.20 12.05
C THR A 24 0.94 20.77 11.28
N ALA A 25 1.07 22.09 11.23
CA ALA A 25 2.22 22.72 10.58
C ALA A 25 3.54 22.43 11.32
N GLN A 26 3.49 22.30 12.65
CA GLN A 26 4.67 22.00 13.47
C GLN A 26 5.17 20.56 13.23
N GLU A 27 4.27 19.56 13.32
CA GLU A 27 4.64 18.16 13.08
C GLU A 27 5.24 17.93 11.69
N LYS A 28 4.75 18.64 10.66
CA LYS A 28 5.33 18.58 9.32
C LYS A 28 6.78 19.09 9.28
N ARG A 29 7.09 20.15 10.03
CA ARG A 29 8.45 20.68 10.12
C ARG A 29 9.37 19.71 10.84
N ASP A 30 8.89 19.14 11.94
CA ASP A 30 9.69 18.21 12.76
C ASP A 30 9.99 16.89 12.02
N LEU A 31 9.08 16.43 11.17
CA LEU A 31 9.27 15.22 10.36
C LEU A 31 10.15 15.44 9.12
N LEU A 32 10.26 16.67 8.61
CA LEU A 32 10.98 16.93 7.39
C LEU A 32 12.50 16.88 7.64
N GLY A 33 13.17 15.89 7.06
CA GLY A 33 14.62 15.71 7.19
C GLY A 33 15.06 15.01 8.47
N SER A 34 14.16 14.28 9.15
CA SER A 34 14.46 13.56 10.39
C SER A 34 15.18 12.21 10.21
N ALA A 35 15.67 11.91 9.00
CA ALA A 35 16.37 10.65 8.69
C ALA A 35 17.58 10.89 7.78
N ASP A 36 18.73 10.30 8.14
CA ASP A 36 19.99 10.40 7.39
C ASP A 36 20.12 9.36 6.28
N PHE A 37 19.40 8.24 6.41
CA PHE A 37 19.38 7.15 5.42
C PHE A 37 18.02 6.47 5.39
N LEU A 38 17.75 5.75 4.28
CA LEU A 38 16.55 4.94 4.11
C LEU A 38 16.89 3.46 4.28
N GLY A 39 16.39 2.84 5.36
CA GLY A 39 16.38 1.39 5.51
C GLY A 39 15.16 0.78 4.84
N VAL A 40 15.35 -0.20 3.96
CA VAL A 40 14.26 -0.89 3.25
C VAL A 40 14.25 -2.37 3.60
N ASN A 41 13.11 -2.86 4.08
CA ASN A 41 12.86 -4.29 4.27
C ASN A 41 12.11 -4.83 3.05
N TYR A 42 12.77 -5.64 2.24
CA TYR A 42 12.19 -6.25 1.05
C TYR A 42 12.17 -7.76 1.18
N TYR A 43 11.03 -8.37 0.86
CA TYR A 43 10.83 -9.82 0.93
C TYR A 43 10.18 -10.41 -0.32
N ARG A 44 9.33 -9.65 -1.02
CA ARG A 44 8.62 -10.10 -2.22
C ARG A 44 8.05 -8.94 -3.01
N SER A 45 7.66 -9.23 -4.25
CA SER A 45 6.77 -8.38 -5.04
C SER A 45 5.34 -8.94 -5.03
N GLN A 46 4.38 -8.07 -5.36
CA GLN A 46 3.00 -8.46 -5.63
C GLN A 46 2.56 -7.91 -6.98
N THR A 47 1.85 -8.73 -7.76
CA THR A 47 1.17 -8.24 -8.95
C THR A 47 -0.08 -7.50 -8.51
N VAL A 48 -0.25 -6.28 -9.03
CA VAL A 48 -1.40 -5.42 -8.74
C VAL A 48 -2.10 -5.05 -10.03
N ARG A 49 -3.41 -4.86 -9.95
CA ARG A 49 -4.22 -4.29 -11.02
C ARG A 49 -5.26 -3.31 -10.45
N PRO A 50 -5.83 -2.41 -11.26
CA PRO A 50 -6.99 -1.65 -10.85
C PRO A 50 -8.11 -2.57 -10.37
N ARG A 51 -8.73 -2.20 -9.24
CA ARG A 51 -9.87 -2.91 -8.68
C ARG A 51 -11.10 -2.71 -9.57
N LYS A 52 -11.87 -3.77 -9.79
CA LYS A 52 -13.15 -3.68 -10.52
C LYS A 52 -14.27 -3.21 -9.57
N PRO A 53 -15.35 -2.59 -10.10
CA PRO A 53 -16.54 -2.32 -9.30
C PRO A 53 -17.06 -3.60 -8.64
N ASN A 54 -17.48 -3.51 -7.37
CA ASN A 54 -18.02 -4.62 -6.55
C ASN A 54 -17.08 -5.80 -6.26
N GLU A 55 -15.79 -5.66 -6.53
CA GLU A 55 -14.80 -6.68 -6.20
C GLU A 55 -14.46 -6.62 -4.69
N TYR A 56 -14.85 -7.61 -3.90
CA TYR A 56 -14.44 -7.70 -2.49
C TYR A 56 -12.95 -8.09 -2.42
N ALA A 57 -12.14 -7.32 -1.70
CA ALA A 57 -10.77 -7.72 -1.43
C ALA A 57 -10.76 -8.93 -0.47
N TYR A 58 -9.76 -9.80 -0.59
CA TYR A 58 -9.51 -10.85 0.40
C TYR A 58 -9.18 -10.22 1.76
N LEU A 59 -9.57 -10.90 2.84
CA LEU A 59 -9.60 -10.38 4.22
C LEU A 59 -8.26 -9.75 4.67
N ASP A 60 -7.13 -10.29 4.25
CA ASP A 60 -5.83 -9.95 4.85
C ASP A 60 -5.27 -8.58 4.44
N ASN A 61 -5.85 -7.89 3.45
CA ASN A 61 -5.42 -6.55 3.04
C ASN A 61 -6.58 -5.66 2.57
N TYR A 62 -7.80 -5.96 3.04
CA TYR A 62 -9.04 -5.39 2.50
C TYR A 62 -9.02 -3.85 2.46
N LEU A 63 -8.78 -3.21 3.60
CA LEU A 63 -8.83 -1.75 3.71
C LEU A 63 -7.71 -1.07 2.92
N MET A 64 -6.49 -1.60 2.97
CA MET A 64 -5.34 -1.03 2.25
C MET A 64 -5.57 -1.07 0.74
N ASN A 65 -5.99 -2.21 0.21
CA ASN A 65 -6.23 -2.39 -1.22
C ASN A 65 -7.45 -1.57 -1.69
N MET A 66 -8.50 -1.46 -0.86
CA MET A 66 -9.63 -0.57 -1.13
C MET A 66 -9.21 0.90 -1.19
N ASP A 67 -8.39 1.36 -0.25
CA ASP A 67 -7.89 2.74 -0.19
C ASP A 67 -6.96 3.07 -1.36
N ALA A 68 -6.13 2.12 -1.77
CA ALA A 68 -5.27 2.24 -2.94
C ALA A 68 -6.06 2.17 -4.26
N GLY A 69 -7.20 1.48 -4.26
CA GLY A 69 -8.03 1.20 -5.43
C GLY A 69 -7.49 0.05 -6.30
N ILE A 70 -6.82 -0.92 -5.67
CA ILE A 70 -6.13 -2.02 -6.35
C ILE A 70 -6.68 -3.38 -5.90
N SER A 71 -6.45 -4.38 -6.72
CA SER A 71 -6.55 -5.79 -6.36
C SER A 71 -5.18 -6.44 -6.53
N THR A 72 -4.79 -7.27 -5.60
CA THR A 72 -3.54 -8.05 -5.65
C THR A 72 -3.81 -9.44 -6.20
N SER A 73 -2.84 -10.02 -6.88
CA SER A 73 -2.84 -11.41 -7.29
C SER A 73 -1.50 -12.07 -7.00
N TYR A 74 -1.53 -13.37 -6.74
CA TYR A 74 -0.33 -14.16 -6.48
C TYR A 74 0.38 -14.55 -7.79
N PHE A 75 1.70 -14.64 -7.73
CA PHE A 75 2.53 -15.12 -8.84
C PHE A 75 2.69 -16.64 -8.70
N ASN A 76 1.80 -17.40 -9.33
CA ASN A 76 1.49 -18.79 -8.94
C ASN A 76 2.49 -19.87 -9.40
N ASN A 77 3.78 -19.77 -9.11
CA ASN A 77 4.68 -20.89 -9.43
C ASN A 77 5.93 -21.09 -8.55
N TRP A 78 6.26 -20.20 -7.60
CA TRP A 78 7.47 -20.34 -6.78
C TRP A 78 7.27 -19.81 -5.34
N GLU A 79 6.34 -20.41 -4.59
CA GLU A 79 6.24 -20.17 -3.14
C GLU A 79 7.51 -20.69 -2.46
N LEU A 80 8.16 -19.84 -1.66
CA LEU A 80 9.26 -20.27 -0.79
C LEU A 80 8.71 -20.63 0.60
N PHE A 81 7.83 -19.78 1.14
CA PHE A 81 7.19 -19.97 2.44
C PHE A 81 6.00 -19.03 2.61
N ASP A 82 4.80 -19.55 2.93
CA ASP A 82 3.58 -18.80 3.26
C ASP A 82 3.35 -17.55 2.38
N TRP A 83 3.61 -16.35 2.91
CA TRP A 83 3.41 -15.10 2.19
C TRP A 83 4.62 -14.65 1.35
N ILE A 84 5.73 -15.39 1.28
CA ILE A 84 6.99 -15.03 0.59
C ILE A 84 7.15 -15.81 -0.71
N TRP A 85 7.39 -15.07 -1.80
CA TRP A 85 7.55 -15.57 -3.16
C TRP A 85 8.92 -15.18 -3.70
N ASN A 86 9.53 -16.04 -4.50
CA ASN A 86 10.84 -15.74 -5.08
C ASN A 86 10.71 -14.69 -6.20
N THR A 87 11.00 -13.43 -5.90
CA THR A 87 10.97 -12.31 -6.86
C THR A 87 12.27 -11.48 -6.79
N PRO A 88 13.40 -12.03 -7.25
CA PRO A 88 14.72 -11.41 -7.04
C PRO A 88 14.88 -10.09 -7.79
N ASP A 89 14.28 -9.98 -8.98
CA ASP A 89 14.34 -8.74 -9.76
C ASP A 89 13.52 -7.59 -9.16
N GLY A 90 12.55 -7.89 -8.30
CA GLY A 90 11.64 -6.88 -7.75
C GLY A 90 12.36 -5.83 -6.92
N LEU A 91 13.31 -6.22 -6.06
CA LEU A 91 14.09 -5.28 -5.26
C LEU A 91 14.88 -4.31 -6.16
N ARG A 92 15.48 -4.83 -7.23
CA ARG A 92 16.19 -4.02 -8.21
C ARG A 92 15.24 -3.01 -8.87
N GLN A 93 14.01 -3.43 -9.19
CA GLN A 93 13.03 -2.51 -9.77
C GLN A 93 12.61 -1.41 -8.78
N ASP A 94 12.39 -1.75 -7.52
CA ASP A 94 11.98 -0.82 -6.47
C ASP A 94 13.05 0.26 -6.24
N ILE A 95 14.32 -0.15 -6.12
CA ILE A 95 15.45 0.77 -5.89
C ILE A 95 15.70 1.69 -7.09
N LEU A 96 15.64 1.16 -8.32
CA LEU A 96 16.02 1.92 -9.51
C LEU A 96 14.90 2.80 -10.08
N TYR A 97 13.65 2.36 -9.96
CA TYR A 97 12.54 2.99 -10.66
C TYR A 97 11.45 3.55 -9.73
N GLY A 98 11.48 3.25 -8.43
CA GLY A 98 10.54 3.79 -7.43
C GLY A 98 9.07 3.73 -7.88
N ARG A 99 8.62 2.56 -8.35
CA ARG A 99 7.26 2.39 -8.88
C ARG A 99 6.19 2.29 -7.80
#